data_AF-A0A4R0E828-F1
#
_entry.id   AF-A0A4R0E828-F1
#
_cell.length_a   1.000
_cell.length_b   1.000
_cell.length_c   1.000
_cell.angle_alpha   90.00
_cell.angle_beta   90.00
_cell.angle_gamma   90.00
#
_symmetry.space_group_name_H-M   'P 1'
#
loop_
_entity.id
_entity.type
_entity.pdbx_description
1 polymer ?
#
loop_
_entity_poly.entity_id
_entity_poly.type
_entity_poly.pdbx_seq_one_letter_code
_entity_poly.pdbx_strand_id
1 'polypeptide(L)'
;MALVVNIVKNKEVSQWCDYKDADGKVLAEFKIRGIAYKAYQVAIERANNQVSSKGFDVSQASSQDKTFHELLFQAAACHLIEDWKGIAFRINEEEAEQPCTPENACKLLEMGDIGPVIFAFVRVKAEQIQTEADKYRDEVLGKSENSTDTSADTQDSANTK
;
A
#
# COMPACT_ATOMS: atom_id res chain seq x y z
N MET A 1 -22.79 21.69 23.11
CA MET A 1 -21.64 20.75 23.18
C MET A 1 -21.13 20.54 21.77
N ALA A 2 -19.82 20.53 21.57
CA ALA A 2 -19.19 20.27 20.27
C ALA A 2 -18.28 19.04 20.38
N LEU A 3 -18.36 18.14 19.40
CA LEU A 3 -17.44 17.02 19.28
C LEU A 3 -16.08 17.57 18.84
N VAL A 4 -15.05 17.42 19.67
CA VAL A 4 -13.67 17.77 19.33
C VAL A 4 -13.01 16.52 18.76
N VAL A 5 -12.57 16.58 17.51
CA VAL A 5 -11.95 15.46 16.79
C VAL A 5 -10.49 15.80 16.47
N ASN A 6 -9.58 14.90 16.80
CA ASN A 6 -8.16 15.03 16.44
C ASN A 6 -7.96 14.68 14.97
N ILE A 7 -7.44 15.62 14.18
CA ILE A 7 -7.09 15.39 12.78
C ILE A 7 -5.66 14.86 12.71
N VAL A 8 -5.52 13.55 12.52
CA VAL A 8 -4.22 12.92 12.21
C VAL A 8 -4.09 12.83 10.69
N LYS A 9 -3.14 13.56 10.11
CA LYS A 9 -2.77 13.34 8.71
C LYS A 9 -2.12 11.96 8.61
N ASN A 10 -2.70 11.08 7.79
CA ASN A 10 -2.09 9.78 7.50
C ASN A 10 -0.69 10.05 6.92
N LYS A 11 0.36 9.61 7.61
CA LYS A 11 1.72 9.66 7.04
C LYS A 11 1.73 8.64 5.90
N GLU A 12 2.15 9.06 4.72
CA GLU A 12 2.47 8.10 3.67
C GLU A 12 3.56 7.17 4.21
N VAL A 13 3.20 5.90 4.38
CA VAL A 13 4.12 4.87 4.85
C VAL A 13 4.71 4.16 3.65
N SER A 14 6.01 4.30 3.47
CA SER A 14 6.77 3.55 2.48
C SER A 14 8.09 3.05 3.05
N GLN A 15 8.51 1.88 2.57
CA GLN A 15 9.70 1.19 3.07
C GLN A 15 10.43 0.49 1.91
N TRP A 16 11.76 0.46 1.99
CA TRP A 16 12.57 -0.39 1.13
C TRP A 16 12.45 -1.84 1.57
N CYS A 17 12.19 -2.73 0.61
CA CYS A 17 11.95 -4.15 0.81
C CYS A 17 12.85 -4.96 -0.12
N ASP A 18 13.65 -5.85 0.45
CA ASP A 18 14.48 -6.79 -0.31
C ASP A 18 13.62 -7.85 -1.00
N TYR A 19 13.82 -8.02 -2.31
CA TYR A 19 13.33 -9.16 -3.07
C TYR A 19 14.44 -10.21 -3.15
N LYS A 20 14.18 -11.39 -2.57
CA LYS A 20 15.19 -12.44 -2.37
C LYS A 20 14.83 -13.71 -3.14
N ASP A 21 15.86 -14.47 -3.53
CA ASP A 21 15.69 -15.84 -4.00
C ASP A 21 15.44 -16.82 -2.84
N ALA A 22 15.28 -18.10 -3.18
CA ALA A 22 15.06 -19.17 -2.21
C ALA A 22 16.22 -19.36 -1.22
N ASP A 23 17.44 -18.96 -1.60
CA ASP A 23 18.65 -19.05 -0.78
C ASP A 23 18.87 -17.79 0.08
N GLY A 24 17.97 -16.80 -0.03
CA GLY A 24 18.00 -15.56 0.73
C GLY A 24 18.92 -14.48 0.14
N LYS A 25 19.46 -14.68 -1.06
CA LYS A 25 20.25 -13.67 -1.76
C LYS A 25 19.33 -12.57 -2.29
N VAL A 26 19.70 -11.32 -2.06
CA VAL A 26 18.97 -10.16 -2.57
C VAL A 26 19.18 -10.07 -4.09
N LEU A 27 18.08 -10.11 -4.84
CA LEU A 27 18.05 -9.94 -6.29
C LEU A 27 17.74 -8.50 -6.68
N ALA A 28 16.83 -7.85 -5.95
CA ALA A 28 16.41 -6.47 -6.18
C ALA A 28 15.90 -5.84 -4.87
N GLU A 29 15.77 -4.52 -4.86
CA GLU A 29 15.12 -3.78 -3.78
C GLU A 29 13.94 -2.99 -4.35
N PHE A 30 12.81 -2.98 -3.65
CA PHE A 30 11.64 -2.17 -4.01
C PHE A 30 11.31 -1.23 -2.86
N LYS A 31 11.14 0.07 -3.15
CA LYS A 31 10.50 0.99 -2.22
C LYS A 31 8.99 0.87 -2.42
N ILE A 32 8.28 0.39 -1.40
CA ILE A 32 6.87 0.01 -1.50
C ILE A 32 6.04 0.89 -0.56
N ARG A 33 4.89 1.37 -1.03
CA ARG A 33 3.89 2.10 -0.22
C ARG A 33 2.92 1.14 0.45
N GLY A 34 2.39 1.55 1.60
CA GLY A 34 1.32 0.84 2.29
C GLY A 34 0.06 0.68 1.43
N ILE A 35 -0.65 -0.43 1.61
CA ILE A 35 -1.81 -0.79 0.79
C ILE A 35 -2.95 0.25 0.88
N ALA A 36 -3.05 1.02 1.97
CA ALA A 36 -4.07 2.07 2.10
C ALA A 36 -3.68 3.39 1.39
N TYR A 37 -2.61 3.40 0.59
CA TYR A 37 -2.24 4.57 -0.20
C TYR A 37 -3.41 5.01 -1.09
N LYS A 38 -3.85 6.27 -0.93
CA LYS A 38 -5.11 6.75 -1.50
C LYS A 38 -5.18 6.56 -3.03
N ALA A 39 -4.10 6.85 -3.75
CA ALA A 39 -4.09 6.69 -5.21
C ALA A 39 -4.27 5.22 -5.63
N TYR A 40 -3.67 4.29 -4.88
CA TYR A 40 -3.87 2.85 -5.10
C TYR A 40 -5.33 2.46 -4.84
N GLN A 41 -5.92 2.89 -3.73
CA GLN A 41 -7.33 2.60 -3.40
C GLN A 41 -8.28 3.11 -4.50
N VAL A 42 -8.08 4.34 -4.97
CA VAL A 42 -8.85 4.90 -6.09
C VAL A 42 -8.65 4.11 -7.38
N ALA A 43 -7.45 3.61 -7.64
CA ALA A 43 -7.19 2.75 -8.81
C ALA A 43 -7.93 1.40 -8.72
N ILE A 44 -8.01 0.80 -7.53
CA ILE A 44 -8.78 -0.42 -7.28
C ILE A 44 -10.29 -0.18 -7.46
N GLU A 45 -10.82 0.92 -6.96
CA GLU A 45 -12.22 1.31 -7.19
C GLU A 45 -12.53 1.46 -8.68
N ARG A 46 -11.63 2.11 -9.44
CA ARG A 46 -11.75 2.23 -10.90
C ARG A 46 -11.71 0.88 -11.61
N ALA A 47 -10.81 -0.02 -11.19
CA ALA A 47 -10.73 -1.37 -11.74
C ALA A 47 -12.05 -2.14 -11.53
N ASN A 48 -12.61 -2.08 -10.32
CA ASN A 48 -13.90 -2.71 -10.00
C ASN A 48 -15.06 -2.13 -10.80
N ASN A 49 -15.10 -0.81 -10.96
CA ASN A 49 -16.13 -0.14 -11.77
C ASN A 49 -16.05 -0.55 -13.24
N GLN A 50 -14.84 -0.68 -13.79
CA GLN A 50 -14.63 -1.11 -15.17
C GLN A 50 -15.10 -2.54 -15.41
N VAL A 51 -14.85 -3.46 -14.47
CA VAL A 51 -15.37 -4.85 -14.60
C VAL A 51 -16.88 -4.86 -14.48
N SER A 52 -17.45 -4.11 -13.53
CA SER A 52 -18.90 -4.06 -13.31
C SER A 52 -19.67 -3.47 -14.51
N SER A 53 -19.08 -2.51 -15.23
CA SER A 53 -19.74 -1.87 -16.37
C SER A 53 -19.79 -2.73 -17.64
N LYS A 54 -18.90 -3.73 -17.78
CA LYS A 54 -18.86 -4.64 -18.94
C LYS A 54 -19.95 -5.71 -18.91
N GLY A 55 -20.61 -5.92 -17.77
CA GLY A 55 -21.65 -6.94 -17.61
C GLY A 55 -21.09 -8.37 -17.61
N PHE A 56 -21.98 -9.35 -17.80
CA PHE A 56 -21.67 -10.78 -17.66
C PHE A 56 -21.62 -11.56 -18.97
N ASP A 57 -21.85 -10.91 -20.12
CA ASP A 57 -21.83 -11.57 -21.43
C ASP A 57 -20.39 -11.71 -21.94
N VAL A 58 -19.79 -12.86 -21.60
CA VAL A 58 -18.42 -13.19 -21.99
C VAL A 58 -18.22 -13.30 -23.50
N SER A 59 -19.29 -13.44 -24.30
CA SER A 59 -19.18 -13.55 -25.76
C SER A 59 -18.84 -12.22 -26.44
N GLN A 60 -19.04 -11.09 -25.74
CA GLN A 60 -18.70 -9.74 -26.23
C GLN A 60 -17.27 -9.31 -25.89
N ALA A 61 -16.49 -10.17 -25.21
CA ALA A 61 -15.11 -9.87 -24.85
C ALA A 61 -14.23 -9.68 -26.09
N SER A 62 -13.34 -8.71 -26.04
CA SER A 62 -12.43 -8.33 -27.11
C SER A 62 -10.97 -8.29 -26.63
N SER A 63 -10.02 -8.25 -27.56
CA SER A 63 -8.60 -8.10 -27.22
C SER A 63 -8.24 -6.74 -26.62
N GLN A 64 -9.17 -5.77 -26.65
CA GLN A 64 -9.01 -4.47 -25.99
C GLN A 64 -9.47 -4.50 -24.53
N ASP A 65 -10.13 -5.58 -24.11
CA ASP A 65 -10.60 -5.73 -22.75
C ASP A 65 -9.49 -6.19 -21.83
N LYS A 66 -9.08 -5.30 -20.93
CA LYS A 66 -8.28 -5.68 -19.77
C LYS A 66 -9.09 -6.57 -18.84
N THR A 67 -8.46 -7.68 -18.44
CA THR A 67 -8.88 -8.52 -17.32
C THR A 67 -8.75 -7.75 -16.01
N PHE A 68 -9.45 -8.21 -14.98
CA PHE A 68 -9.33 -7.61 -13.65
C PHE A 68 -7.88 -7.69 -13.12
N HIS A 69 -7.17 -8.79 -13.38
CA HIS A 69 -5.79 -8.97 -12.93
C HIS A 69 -4.83 -7.97 -13.59
N GLU A 70 -4.97 -7.67 -14.88
CA GLU A 70 -4.19 -6.61 -15.55
C GLU A 70 -4.44 -5.24 -14.92
N LEU A 71 -5.69 -4.93 -14.57
CA LEU A 71 -6.02 -3.68 -13.88
C LEU A 71 -5.41 -3.63 -12.48
N LEU A 72 -5.36 -4.75 -11.75
CA LEU A 72 -4.68 -4.84 -10.45
C LEU A 72 -3.16 -4.68 -10.59
N PHE A 73 -2.55 -5.26 -11.64
CA PHE A 73 -1.12 -5.09 -11.91
C PHE A 73 -0.80 -3.63 -12.18
N GLN A 74 -1.58 -2.96 -13.02
CA GLN A 74 -1.39 -1.53 -13.30
C GLN A 74 -1.59 -0.66 -12.06
N ALA A 75 -2.59 -0.96 -11.23
CA ALA A 75 -2.80 -0.26 -9.97
C ALA A 75 -1.57 -0.39 -9.05
N ALA A 76 -1.05 -1.61 -8.88
CA ALA A 76 0.13 -1.85 -8.04
C ALA A 76 1.40 -1.21 -8.62
N ALA A 77 1.65 -1.37 -9.93
CA ALA A 77 2.77 -0.77 -10.63
C ALA A 77 2.80 0.77 -10.48
N CYS A 78 1.66 1.42 -10.72
CA CYS A 78 1.58 2.88 -10.71
C CYS A 78 1.57 3.50 -9.31
N HIS A 79 1.14 2.76 -8.27
CA HIS A 79 0.81 3.37 -6.99
C HIS A 79 1.41 2.69 -5.76
N LEU A 80 1.76 1.40 -5.81
CA LEU A 80 2.42 0.73 -4.69
C LEU A 80 3.94 0.76 -4.83
N ILE A 81 4.47 0.65 -6.05
CA ILE A 81 5.91 0.78 -6.29
C ILE A 81 6.26 2.27 -6.30
N GLU A 82 7.11 2.69 -5.37
CA GLU A 82 7.64 4.06 -5.29
C GLU A 82 8.96 4.20 -6.04
N ASP A 83 9.82 3.21 -5.89
CA ASP A 83 11.17 3.19 -6.47
C ASP A 83 11.69 1.74 -6.49
N TRP A 84 12.80 1.47 -7.18
CA TRP A 84 13.47 0.18 -7.13
C TRP A 84 14.98 0.27 -7.39
N LYS A 85 15.70 -0.82 -7.14
CA LYS A 85 17.09 -1.03 -7.55
C LYS A 85 17.28 -2.46 -8.03
N GLY A 86 18.21 -2.66 -8.96
CA GLY A 86 18.57 -4.01 -9.46
C GLY A 86 17.54 -4.60 -10.42
N ILE A 87 16.74 -3.76 -11.10
CA ILE A 87 15.79 -4.19 -12.12
C ILE A 87 16.36 -3.87 -13.50
N ALA A 88 16.64 -4.91 -14.27
CA ALA A 88 17.03 -4.82 -15.68
C ALA A 88 16.03 -5.58 -16.54
N PHE A 89 15.75 -5.05 -17.74
CA PHE A 89 14.95 -5.74 -18.74
C PHE A 89 15.89 -6.31 -19.80
N ARG A 90 15.60 -7.55 -20.22
CA ARG A 90 16.24 -8.16 -21.39
C ARG A 90 15.32 -8.02 -22.59
N ILE A 91 15.72 -7.21 -23.56
CA ILE A 91 14.97 -6.98 -24.81
C ILE A 91 15.91 -7.27 -25.97
N ASN A 92 15.56 -8.24 -26.82
CA ASN A 92 16.37 -8.65 -27.98
C ASN A 92 17.85 -8.94 -27.62
N GLU A 93 18.06 -9.74 -26.56
CA GLU A 93 19.39 -10.13 -26.03
C GLU A 93 20.20 -9.02 -25.35
N GLU A 94 19.76 -7.77 -25.39
CA GLU A 94 20.35 -6.67 -24.62
C GLU A 94 19.72 -6.57 -23.24
N GLU A 95 20.56 -6.52 -22.19
CA GLU A 95 20.15 -6.36 -20.80
C GLU A 95 20.53 -4.95 -20.32
N ALA A 96 19.53 -4.19 -19.89
CA ALA A 96 19.73 -2.82 -19.43
C ALA A 96 18.89 -2.53 -18.18
N GLU A 97 19.53 -1.91 -17.18
CA GLU A 97 18.84 -1.40 -16.00
C GLU A 97 17.77 -0.38 -16.39
N GLN A 98 16.64 -0.44 -15.69
CA GLN A 98 15.49 0.40 -15.98
C GLN A 98 15.22 1.35 -14.81
N PRO A 99 14.92 2.63 -15.08
CA PRO A 99 14.42 3.52 -14.04
C PRO A 99 13.01 3.10 -13.61
N CYS A 100 12.69 3.34 -12.35
CA CYS A 100 11.35 3.15 -11.82
C CYS A 100 10.42 4.26 -12.32
N THR A 101 9.73 4.00 -13.43
CA THR A 101 8.64 4.83 -13.95
C THR A 101 7.34 4.04 -13.98
N PRO A 102 6.15 4.67 -13.99
CA PRO A 102 4.88 3.95 -14.11
C PRO A 102 4.84 3.04 -15.34
N GLU A 103 5.39 3.48 -16.48
CA GLU A 103 5.44 2.69 -17.71
C GLU A 103 6.31 1.44 -17.54
N ASN A 104 7.51 1.60 -16.97
CA ASN A 104 8.39 0.48 -16.73
C ASN A 104 7.84 -0.47 -15.66
N ALA A 105 7.18 0.05 -14.62
CA ALA A 105 6.56 -0.77 -13.59
C ALA A 105 5.40 -1.60 -14.16
N CYS A 106 4.59 -1.01 -15.05
CA CYS A 106 3.57 -1.75 -15.78
C CYS A 106 4.20 -2.83 -16.66
N LYS A 107 5.25 -2.52 -17.43
CA LYS A 107 5.98 -3.53 -18.22
C LYS A 107 6.52 -4.67 -17.34
N LEU A 108 7.11 -4.34 -16.19
CA LEU A 108 7.64 -5.33 -15.24
C LEU A 108 6.55 -6.31 -14.79
N LEU A 109 5.37 -5.81 -14.40
CA LEU A 109 4.30 -6.65 -13.86
C LEU A 109 3.46 -7.34 -14.94
N GLU A 110 3.21 -6.69 -16.07
CA GLU A 110 2.32 -7.21 -17.14
C GLU A 110 3.06 -8.03 -18.19
N MET A 111 4.32 -7.70 -18.49
CA MET A 111 5.09 -8.31 -19.59
C MET A 111 6.29 -9.14 -19.09
N GLY A 112 6.69 -8.98 -17.83
CA GLY A 112 7.78 -9.75 -17.23
C GLY A 112 7.39 -11.21 -16.99
N ASP A 113 8.33 -12.13 -17.24
CA ASP A 113 8.17 -13.57 -16.99
C ASP A 113 7.84 -13.90 -15.54
N ILE A 114 8.39 -13.12 -14.59
CA ILE A 114 8.12 -13.21 -13.16
C ILE A 114 7.21 -12.08 -12.63
N GLY A 115 6.57 -11.32 -13.52
CA GLY A 115 5.71 -10.18 -13.17
C GLY A 115 4.62 -10.49 -12.12
N PRO A 116 3.84 -11.58 -12.27
CA PRO A 116 2.84 -11.98 -11.27
C PRO A 116 3.43 -12.30 -9.88
N VAL A 117 4.66 -12.84 -9.83
CA VAL A 117 5.36 -13.16 -8.57
C VAL A 117 5.79 -11.87 -7.88
N ILE A 118 6.35 -10.93 -8.63
CA ILE A 118 6.72 -9.60 -8.12
C ILE A 118 5.47 -8.85 -7.64
N PHE A 119 4.36 -8.91 -8.39
CA PHE A 119 3.08 -8.33 -7.95
C PHE A 119 2.64 -8.88 -6.60
N ALA A 120 2.67 -10.21 -6.42
CA ALA A 120 2.30 -10.83 -5.15
C ALA A 120 3.22 -10.37 -4.01
N PHE A 121 4.53 -10.30 -4.24
CA PHE A 121 5.50 -9.75 -3.28
C PHE A 121 5.16 -8.31 -2.90
N VAL A 122 4.95 -7.42 -3.89
CA VAL A 122 4.65 -6.00 -3.65
C VAL A 122 3.39 -5.84 -2.82
N ARG A 123 2.35 -6.61 -3.12
CA ARG A 123 1.10 -6.60 -2.36
C ARG A 123 1.27 -7.04 -0.91
N VAL A 124 1.94 -8.17 -0.67
CA VAL A 124 2.18 -8.67 0.68
C VAL A 124 2.99 -7.65 1.50
N LYS A 125 4.01 -7.02 0.90
CA LYS A 125 4.78 -5.97 1.56
C LYS A 125 3.96 -4.72 1.84
N ALA A 126 3.13 -4.27 0.90
CA ALA A 126 2.23 -3.14 1.11
C ALA A 126 1.24 -3.39 2.27
N GLU A 127 0.71 -4.61 2.39
CA GLU A 127 -0.19 -5.01 3.48
C GLU A 127 0.55 -5.04 4.84
N GLN A 128 1.79 -5.56 4.87
CA GLN A 128 2.65 -5.56 6.08
C GLN A 128 2.97 -4.14 6.55
N ILE A 129 3.45 -3.29 5.62
CA ILE A 129 3.78 -1.88 5.90
C ILE A 129 2.57 -1.15 6.47
N GLN A 130 1.39 -1.36 5.89
CA GLN A 130 0.17 -0.72 6.37
C GLN A 130 -0.24 -1.23 7.75
N THR A 131 -0.16 -2.54 7.98
CA THR A 131 -0.48 -3.15 9.28
C THR A 131 0.42 -2.61 10.39
N GLU A 132 1.72 -2.46 10.13
CA GLU A 132 2.67 -1.88 11.08
C GLU A 132 2.36 -0.40 11.34
N ALA A 133 2.03 0.37 10.30
CA ALA A 133 1.65 1.76 10.40
C ALA A 133 0.38 1.96 11.23
N ASP A 134 -0.64 1.12 11.01
CA ASP A 134 -1.90 1.16 11.72
C ASP A 134 -1.72 0.78 13.20
N LYS A 135 -0.93 -0.26 13.49
CA LYS A 135 -0.57 -0.62 14.88
C LYS A 135 0.12 0.54 15.60
N TYR A 136 1.10 1.18 14.96
CA TYR A 136 1.78 2.33 15.53
C TYR A 136 0.82 3.49 15.82
N ARG A 137 -0.09 3.79 14.88
CA ARG A 137 -1.13 4.81 15.08
C ARG A 137 -2.00 4.49 16.30
N ASP A 138 -2.48 3.25 16.39
CA ASP A 138 -3.40 2.84 17.45
C ASP A 138 -2.71 2.84 18.82
N GLU A 139 -1.44 2.46 18.91
CA GLU A 139 -0.63 2.58 20.14
C GLU A 139 -0.42 4.02 20.60
N VAL A 140 -0.19 4.96 19.66
CA VAL A 140 0.00 6.38 19.97
C VAL A 140 -1.33 7.02 20.41
N LEU A 141 -2.43 6.69 19.73
CA LEU A 141 -3.75 7.24 20.04
C LEU A 141 -4.33 6.64 21.33
N GLY A 142 -4.20 5.33 21.54
CA GLY A 142 -4.71 4.65 22.74
C GLY A 142 -4.02 5.09 24.04
N LYS A 143 -2.76 5.55 23.98
CA LYS A 143 -2.07 6.14 25.13
C LYS A 143 -2.64 7.51 25.54
N SER A 144 -3.39 8.20 24.68
CA SER A 144 -3.96 9.51 24.99
C SER A 144 -5.25 9.45 25.82
N GLU A 145 -5.89 8.29 25.95
CA GLU A 145 -7.18 8.17 26.65
C GLU A 145 -7.05 8.09 28.20
N ASN A 146 -5.82 7.98 28.74
CA ASN A 146 -5.60 7.73 30.17
C ASN A 146 -5.17 8.95 31.03
N SER A 147 -5.24 10.19 30.54
CA SER A 147 -4.96 11.36 31.39
C SER A 147 -6.21 12.13 31.77
N THR A 148 -6.93 11.61 32.77
CA THR A 148 -7.67 12.47 33.69
C THR A 148 -7.50 11.89 35.09
N ASP A 149 -6.33 12.14 35.70
CA ASP A 149 -6.19 12.04 37.15
C ASP A 149 -7.09 13.11 37.77
N THR A 150 -8.32 12.71 38.09
CA THR A 150 -9.19 13.50 38.95
C THR A 150 -8.70 13.28 40.37
N SER A 151 -7.65 14.01 40.77
CA SER A 151 -7.37 14.22 42.19
C SER A 151 -8.50 15.10 42.74
N ALA A 152 -9.59 14.46 43.16
CA ALA A 152 -10.59 15.07 44.00
C ALA A 152 -9.96 15.29 45.39
N ASP A 153 -9.23 16.41 45.53
CA ASP A 153 -8.81 16.89 46.84
C ASP A 153 -10.08 17.28 47.60
N THR A 154 -10.49 16.39 48.50
CA THR A 154 -11.66 16.59 49.34
C THR A 154 -11.29 17.70 50.33
N GLN A 155 -11.88 18.88 50.16
CA GLN A 155 -11.82 19.96 51.14
C GLN A 155 -12.44 19.48 52.46
N ASP A 156 -11.61 19.02 53.39
CA ASP A 156 -12.02 18.78 54.76
C ASP A 156 -12.15 20.14 55.48
N SER A 157 -13.31 20.76 55.32
CA SER A 157 -13.74 21.89 56.14
C SER A 157 -14.29 21.34 57.46
N ALA A 158 -13.45 21.23 58.48
CA ALA A 158 -13.90 21.03 59.85
C ALA A 158 -13.71 22.33 60.64
N ASN A 159 -14.74 23.18 60.59
CA ASN A 159 -14.91 24.31 61.49
C ASN A 159 -16.07 23.98 62.42
N THR A 160 -15.82 23.58 63.67
CA THR A 160 -16.83 23.68 64.73
C THR A 160 -16.24 23.83 66.13
N LYS A 161 -16.53 24.99 66.73
CA LYS A 161 -16.71 25.36 68.15
C LYS A 161 -15.65 25.04 69.20
#